data_AF-A0A963Q810-F1
#
_entry.id   AF-A0A963Q810-F1
#
_cell.length_a   1.000
_cell.length_b   1.000
_cell.length_c   1.000
_cell.angle_alpha   90.00
_cell.angle_beta   90.00
_cell.angle_gamma   90.00
#
_symmetry.space_group_name_H-M   'P 1'
#
loop_
_entity.id
_entity.type
_entity.pdbx_description
1 polymer ?
#
loop_
_entity_poly.entity_id
_entity_poly.type
_entity_poly.pdbx_seq_one_letter_code
_entity_poly.pdbx_strand_id
1 'polypeptide(L)'
;MPDAGFHLDAVLARLTEVAYRLAAGLPLLLLAMLIVWLAWLFGSWLSRRAMFEHLVRSNAFLRDLARTTVRTIVVGLGVLAALELMDATALVGAVLGTAGVMGLALGFAFKETLENYLAGILMSLRQPFA
;
A
#
# COMPACT_ATOMS: atom_id res chain seq x y z
N MET A 1 28.67 -23.52 -45.97
CA MET A 1 29.41 -22.82 -44.90
C MET A 1 28.39 -21.96 -44.17
N PRO A 2 28.24 -22.04 -42.85
CA PRO A 2 27.28 -21.21 -42.13
C PRO A 2 27.88 -19.81 -41.99
N ASP A 3 27.22 -18.83 -42.58
CA ASP A 3 27.63 -17.43 -42.56
C ASP A 3 27.46 -16.90 -41.13
N ALA A 4 28.54 -16.94 -40.35
CA ALA A 4 28.67 -16.28 -39.06
C ALA A 4 28.78 -14.74 -39.24
N GLY A 5 27.87 -14.16 -40.02
CA GLY A 5 27.66 -12.74 -40.09
C GLY A 5 26.95 -12.32 -38.82
N PHE A 6 27.64 -11.61 -37.94
CA PHE A 6 27.03 -10.94 -36.79
C PHE A 6 25.82 -10.15 -37.30
N HIS A 7 24.59 -10.62 -37.03
CA HIS A 7 23.34 -9.98 -37.44
C HIS A 7 23.13 -8.71 -36.61
N LEU A 8 24.02 -7.74 -36.77
CA LEU A 8 23.97 -6.41 -36.16
C LEU A 8 22.65 -5.74 -36.51
N ASP A 9 22.09 -6.04 -37.68
CA ASP A 9 20.81 -5.54 -38.18
C ASP A 9 19.64 -6.03 -37.31
N ALA A 10 19.65 -7.31 -36.89
CA ALA A 10 18.64 -7.87 -36.00
C ALA A 10 18.75 -7.29 -34.59
N VAL A 11 19.97 -7.04 -34.11
CA VAL A 11 20.21 -6.39 -32.82
C VAL A 11 19.77 -4.93 -32.85
N LEU A 12 20.13 -4.19 -33.91
CA LEU A 12 19.75 -2.79 -34.10
C LEU A 12 18.23 -2.63 -34.24
N ALA A 13 17.57 -3.49 -35.02
CA ALA A 13 16.11 -3.51 -35.12
C ALA A 13 15.46 -3.73 -33.75
N ARG A 14 15.97 -4.69 -32.97
CA ARG A 14 15.46 -4.99 -31.63
C ARG A 14 15.70 -3.85 -30.64
N LEU A 15 16.84 -3.16 -30.73
CA LEU A 15 17.12 -1.97 -29.92
C LEU A 15 16.20 -0.80 -30.28
N THR A 16 15.93 -0.56 -31.57
CA THR A 16 14.99 0.48 -31.99
C THR A 16 13.56 0.17 -31.56
N GLU A 17 13.16 -1.09 -31.59
CA GLU A 17 11.81 -1.50 -31.15
C GLU A 17 11.66 -1.36 -29.63
N VAL A 18 12.68 -1.72 -28.86
CA VAL A 18 12.71 -1.47 -27.41
C VAL A 18 12.70 0.02 -27.12
N ALA A 19 13.49 0.83 -27.84
CA ALA A 19 13.51 2.28 -27.67
C ALA A 19 12.14 2.91 -27.98
N TYR A 20 11.45 2.46 -29.02
CA TYR A 20 10.11 2.94 -29.37
C TYR A 20 9.07 2.53 -28.34
N ARG A 21 9.14 1.31 -27.79
CA ARG A 21 8.27 0.85 -26.69
C ARG A 21 8.51 1.62 -25.40
N LEU A 22 9.76 1.95 -25.08
CA LEU A 22 10.11 2.79 -23.92
C LEU A 22 9.60 4.23 -24.11
N ALA A 23 9.78 4.80 -25.30
CA ALA A 23 9.27 6.12 -25.63
C ALA A 23 7.74 6.17 -25.63
N ALA A 24 7.06 5.11 -26.10
CA ALA A 24 5.60 4.96 -26.02
C ALA A 24 5.10 4.69 -24.60
N GLY A 25 5.95 4.21 -23.69
CA GLY A 25 5.65 3.99 -22.27
C GLY A 25 5.82 5.22 -21.38
N LEU A 26 6.53 6.27 -21.85
CA LEU A 26 6.69 7.55 -21.14
C LEU A 26 5.37 8.22 -20.71
N PRO A 27 4.32 8.28 -21.55
CA PRO A 27 3.02 8.85 -21.15
C PRO A 27 2.38 8.05 -20.01
N LEU A 28 2.51 6.72 -20.04
CA LEU A 28 1.98 5.82 -19.03
C LEU A 28 2.73 5.98 -17.70
N LEU A 29 4.06 6.13 -17.74
CA LEU A 29 4.89 6.44 -16.57
C LEU A 29 4.54 7.80 -15.97
N LEU A 30 4.34 8.82 -16.80
CA LEU A 30 3.86 10.14 -16.36
C LEU A 30 2.51 10.06 -15.65
N LEU A 31 1.57 9.29 -16.22
CA LEU A 31 0.25 9.08 -15.63
C LEU A 31 0.34 8.30 -14.31
N ALA A 32 1.15 7.24 -14.24
CA ALA A 32 1.40 6.50 -13.01
C ALA A 32 2.00 7.40 -11.92
N MET A 33 2.97 8.25 -12.28
CA MET A 33 3.58 9.21 -11.35
C MET A 33 2.58 10.27 -10.87
N LEU A 34 1.67 10.72 -11.75
CA LEU A 34 0.56 11.61 -11.39
C LEU A 34 -0.40 10.94 -10.40
N ILE A 35 -0.74 9.65 -10.59
CA ILE A 35 -1.60 8.89 -9.67
C ILE A 35 -0.93 8.71 -8.32
N VAL A 36 0.36 8.34 -8.26
CA VAL A 36 1.11 8.25 -6.99
C VAL A 36 1.10 9.60 -6.28
N TRP A 37 1.32 10.69 -7.02
CA TRP A 37 1.34 12.04 -6.47
C TRP A 37 -0.04 12.44 -5.92
N LEU A 38 -1.12 12.16 -6.67
CA LEU A 38 -2.50 12.37 -6.23
C LEU A 38 -2.82 11.53 -4.99
N ALA A 39 -2.45 10.24 -4.97
CA ALA A 39 -2.69 9.38 -3.83
C ALA A 39 -1.92 9.81 -2.58
N TRP A 40 -0.68 10.31 -2.75
CA TRP A 40 0.08 10.92 -1.67
C TRP A 40 -0.58 12.20 -1.14
N LEU A 41 -1.09 13.05 -2.05
CA LEU A 41 -1.83 14.25 -1.71
C LEU A 41 -3.12 13.91 -0.94
N PHE A 42 -3.92 12.97 -1.45
CA PHE A 42 -5.13 12.47 -0.81
C PHE A 42 -4.85 11.82 0.54
N GLY A 43 -3.80 11.01 0.67
CA GLY A 43 -3.40 10.42 1.95
C GLY A 43 -2.96 11.46 2.97
N SER A 44 -2.24 12.49 2.53
CA SER A 44 -1.85 13.60 3.39
C SER A 44 -3.04 14.48 3.80
N TRP A 45 -4.02 14.65 2.90
CA TRP A 45 -5.22 15.44 3.13
C TRP A 45 -6.19 14.70 4.05
N LEU A 46 -6.41 13.40 3.82
CA LEU A 46 -7.24 12.54 4.66
C LEU A 46 -6.62 12.36 6.06
N SER A 47 -5.29 12.25 6.16
CA SER A 47 -4.57 12.24 7.44
C SER A 47 -4.73 13.56 8.21
N ARG A 48 -4.79 14.70 7.52
CA ARG A 48 -5.08 16.02 8.14
C ARG A 48 -6.56 16.18 8.48
N ARG A 49 -7.43 15.49 7.75
CA ARG A 49 -8.89 15.56 7.83
C ARG A 49 -9.51 14.34 8.50
N ALA A 50 -8.74 13.56 9.25
CA ALA A 50 -9.29 12.69 10.28
C ALA A 50 -9.82 13.60 11.40
N MET A 51 -10.87 14.40 11.21
CA MET A 51 -12.29 14.03 11.36
C MET A 51 -12.53 13.02 12.50
N PHE A 52 -11.75 13.13 13.58
CA PHE A 52 -12.20 12.88 14.95
C PHE A 52 -11.39 13.75 15.93
N GLU A 53 -11.17 15.02 15.58
CA GLU A 53 -10.80 16.03 16.58
C GLU A 53 -11.79 16.08 17.76
N HIS A 54 -12.97 15.45 17.65
CA HIS A 54 -14.01 15.47 18.68
C HIS A 54 -14.05 14.21 19.57
N LEU A 55 -13.38 13.09 19.22
CA LEU A 55 -13.33 11.90 20.09
C LEU A 55 -12.05 11.81 20.94
N VAL A 56 -10.98 12.53 20.59
CA VAL A 56 -9.68 12.42 21.24
C VAL A 56 -9.31 13.73 21.95
N ARG A 57 -10.01 14.01 23.04
CA ARG A 57 -9.64 15.08 23.98
C ARG A 57 -8.48 14.71 24.90
N SER A 58 -7.95 13.48 24.88
CA SER A 58 -7.14 13.00 26.02
C SER A 58 -5.67 12.62 25.78
N ASN A 59 -5.14 12.35 24.58
CA ASN A 59 -3.71 11.95 24.48
C ASN A 59 -3.08 12.23 23.11
N ALA A 60 -2.03 13.07 23.08
CA ALA A 60 -1.28 13.40 21.87
C ALA A 60 -0.64 12.17 21.20
N PHE A 61 -0.23 11.18 22.00
CA PHE A 61 0.37 9.94 21.51
C PHE A 61 -0.61 9.10 20.66
N LEU A 62 -1.83 8.89 21.15
CA LEU A 62 -2.87 8.14 20.43
C LEU A 62 -3.25 8.82 19.11
N ARG A 63 -3.26 10.16 19.08
CA ARG A 63 -3.48 10.94 17.86
C ARG A 63 -2.37 10.69 16.83
N ASP A 64 -1.10 10.72 17.26
CA ASP A 64 0.03 10.57 16.36
C ASP A 64 0.19 9.13 15.85
N LEU A 65 -0.12 8.14 16.70
CA LEU A 65 -0.18 6.73 16.31
C LEU A 65 -1.28 6.48 15.28
N ALA A 66 -2.51 6.93 15.54
CA ALA A 66 -3.62 6.78 14.59
C ALA A 66 -3.33 7.47 13.26
N ARG A 67 -2.78 8.69 13.32
CA ARG A 67 -2.38 9.46 12.13
C ARG A 67 -1.34 8.73 11.30
N THR A 68 -0.32 8.18 11.95
CA THR A 68 0.77 7.45 11.29
C THR A 68 0.24 6.18 10.65
N THR A 69 -0.57 5.39 11.37
CA THR A 69 -1.17 4.15 10.85
C THR A 69 -2.05 4.42 9.62
N VAL A 70 -2.97 5.39 9.70
CA VAL A 70 -3.85 5.75 8.58
C VAL A 70 -3.03 6.25 7.38
N ARG A 71 -2.05 7.11 7.62
CA ARG A 71 -1.17 7.63 6.56
C ARG A 71 -0.43 6.49 5.85
N THR A 72 0.15 5.54 6.59
CA THR A 72 0.87 4.39 6.02
C THR A 72 -0.05 3.53 5.17
N ILE A 73 -1.27 3.24 5.63
CA ILE A 73 -2.25 2.46 4.87
C ILE A 73 -2.65 3.18 3.58
N VAL A 74 -2.98 4.48 3.64
CA VAL A 74 -3.44 5.21 2.46
C VAL A 74 -2.32 5.38 1.43
N VAL A 75 -1.10 5.67 1.87
CA VAL A 75 0.06 5.71 0.96
C VAL A 75 0.32 4.35 0.33
N GLY A 76 0.24 3.27 1.12
CA GLY A 76 0.36 1.90 0.61
C GLY A 76 -0.67 1.59 -0.48
N LEU A 77 -1.94 1.91 -0.24
CA LEU A 77 -3.01 1.74 -1.24
C LEU A 77 -2.79 2.59 -2.49
N GLY A 78 -2.27 3.81 -2.34
CA GLY A 78 -1.90 4.68 -3.45
C GLY A 78 -0.81 4.09 -4.35
N VAL A 79 0.21 3.47 -3.74
CA VAL A 79 1.28 2.77 -4.46
C VAL A 79 0.73 1.55 -5.20
N LEU A 80 -0.15 0.78 -4.57
CA LEU A 80 -0.78 -0.38 -5.20
C LEU A 80 -1.63 0.02 -6.40
N ALA A 81 -2.44 1.08 -6.28
CA ALA A 81 -3.24 1.60 -7.40
C ALA A 81 -2.37 2.06 -8.58
N ALA A 82 -1.21 2.67 -8.31
CA ALA A 82 -0.29 3.07 -9.36
C ALA A 82 0.38 1.88 -10.06
N LEU A 83 0.75 0.84 -9.31
CA LEU A 83 1.27 -0.41 -9.88
C LEU A 83 0.21 -1.10 -10.74
N GLU A 84 -1.05 -1.11 -10.29
CA GLU A 84 -2.16 -1.68 -11.06
C GLU A 84 -2.40 -0.92 -12.37
N LEU A 85 -2.30 0.41 -12.36
CA LEU A 85 -2.37 1.21 -13.60
C LEU A 85 -1.23 0.88 -14.58
N MET A 86 -0.02 0.60 -14.06
CA MET A 86 1.14 0.21 -14.87
C MET A 86 1.06 -1.23 -15.38
N ASP A 87 -0.07 -1.91 -15.19
CA ASP A 87 -0.27 -3.33 -15.49
C ASP A 87 0.72 -4.25 -14.74
N ALA A 88 1.27 -3.75 -13.63
CA ALA A 88 2.20 -4.45 -12.77
C ALA A 88 1.46 -5.34 -11.75
N THR A 89 0.45 -6.07 -12.20
CA THR A 89 -0.43 -6.91 -11.36
C THR A 89 0.33 -7.97 -10.57
N ALA A 90 1.43 -8.51 -11.11
CA ALA A 90 2.30 -9.43 -10.39
C ALA A 90 2.95 -8.78 -9.15
N LEU A 91 3.36 -7.52 -9.25
CA LEU A 91 3.92 -6.75 -8.14
C LEU A 91 2.84 -6.40 -7.11
N VAL A 92 1.65 -5.99 -7.58
CA VAL A 92 0.48 -5.76 -6.71
C VAL A 92 0.15 -7.01 -5.91
N GLY A 93 0.07 -8.17 -6.57
CA GLY A 93 -0.20 -9.45 -5.93
C GLY A 93 0.87 -9.85 -4.92
N ALA A 94 2.16 -9.62 -5.20
CA ALA A 94 3.24 -9.88 -4.26
C ALA A 94 3.16 -8.99 -3.01
N VAL A 95 2.91 -7.69 -3.19
CA VAL A 95 2.77 -6.75 -2.06
C VAL A 95 1.52 -7.05 -1.24
N LEU A 96 0.37 -7.30 -1.89
CA LEU A 96 -0.86 -7.68 -1.20
C LEU A 96 -0.72 -9.03 -0.49
N GLY A 97 -0.02 -10.01 -1.09
CA GLY A 97 0.25 -11.30 -0.47
C GLY A 97 1.09 -11.16 0.80
N THR A 98 2.19 -10.40 0.73
CA THR A 98 3.05 -10.14 1.89
C THR A 98 2.34 -9.33 2.97
N ALA A 99 1.59 -8.29 2.60
CA ALA A 99 0.76 -7.52 3.52
C ALA A 99 -0.32 -8.38 4.18
N GLY A 100 -0.92 -9.31 3.44
CA GLY A 100 -1.91 -10.26 3.95
C GLY A 100 -1.32 -11.20 5.02
N VAL A 101 -0.16 -11.80 4.75
CA VAL A 101 0.55 -12.64 5.73
C VAL A 101 0.95 -11.84 6.97
N MET A 102 1.46 -10.62 6.79
CA MET A 102 1.76 -9.72 7.90
C MET A 102 0.51 -9.35 8.71
N GLY A 103 -0.60 -9.08 8.04
CA GLY A 103 -1.90 -8.81 8.67
C GLY A 103 -2.41 -9.98 9.50
N LEU A 104 -2.24 -11.21 9.00
CA LEU A 104 -2.54 -12.43 9.75
C LEU A 104 -1.67 -12.56 11.00
N ALA A 105 -0.35 -12.34 10.88
CA ALA A 105 0.57 -12.40 12.01
C ALA A 105 0.23 -11.34 13.09
N LEU A 106 -0.08 -10.11 12.69
CA LEU A 106 -0.55 -9.06 13.58
C LEU A 106 -1.89 -9.43 14.24
N GLY A 107 -2.82 -10.01 13.48
CA GLY A 107 -4.09 -10.49 14.00
C GLY A 107 -3.91 -11.57 15.07
N PHE A 108 -2.99 -12.51 14.86
CA PHE A 108 -2.64 -13.50 15.88
C PHE A 108 -1.97 -12.87 17.10
N ALA A 109 -1.12 -11.86 16.93
CA ALA A 109 -0.53 -11.14 18.05
C ALA A 109 -1.59 -10.39 18.89
N PHE A 110 -2.62 -9.83 18.26
CA PHE A 110 -3.71 -9.14 18.98
C PHE A 110 -4.73 -10.08 19.60
N LYS A 111 -4.78 -11.36 19.22
CA LYS A 111 -5.75 -12.34 19.72
C LYS A 111 -5.78 -12.38 21.25
N GLU A 112 -4.61 -12.47 21.90
CA GLU A 112 -4.49 -12.51 23.37
C GLU A 112 -4.98 -11.21 24.02
N THR A 113 -4.69 -10.06 23.40
CA THR A 113 -5.15 -8.75 23.90
C THR A 113 -6.67 -8.64 23.84
N LEU A 114 -7.28 -9.12 22.75
CA LEU A 114 -8.73 -9.14 22.57
C LEU A 114 -9.41 -10.11 23.56
N GLU A 115 -8.83 -11.30 23.79
CA GLU A 115 -9.32 -12.25 24.78
C GLU A 115 -9.35 -11.65 26.19
N ASN A 116 -8.28 -10.97 26.59
CA ASN A 116 -8.22 -10.28 27.88
C ASN A 116 -9.23 -9.12 27.98
N TYR A 117 -9.41 -8.35 26.92
CA TYR A 117 -10.39 -7.26 26.89
C TYR A 117 -11.84 -7.77 27.01
N LEU A 118 -12.17 -8.85 26.28
CA LEU A 118 -13.47 -9.50 26.35
C LEU A 118 -13.72 -10.13 27.73
N ALA A 119 -12.69 -10.73 28.35
CA ALA A 119 -12.79 -11.25 29.71
C ALA A 119 -13.11 -10.14 30.73
N GLY A 120 -12.50 -8.96 30.59
CA GLY A 120 -12.82 -7.78 31.39
C GLY A 120 -14.27 -7.32 31.24
N ILE A 121 -14.80 -7.27 30.02
CA ILE A 121 -16.20 -6.93 29.75
C ILE A 121 -17.15 -7.99 30.33
N LEU A 122 -16.85 -9.28 30.16
CA LEU A 122 -17.67 -10.38 30.68
C LEU A 122 -17.70 -10.38 32.21
N MET A 123 -16.58 -10.09 32.87
CA MET A 123 -16.53 -9.87 34.33
C MET A 123 -17.44 -8.71 34.74
N SER A 124 -17.31 -7.57 34.07
CA SER A 124 -18.13 -6.37 34.34
C SER A 124 -19.63 -6.60 34.12
N LEU A 125 -20.01 -7.52 33.22
CA LEU A 125 -21.40 -7.86 32.95
C LEU A 125 -21.93 -8.99 33.85
N ARG A 126 -21.07 -9.88 34.35
CA ARG A 126 -21.44 -11.05 35.17
C ARG A 126 -21.45 -10.79 36.68
N GLN A 127 -20.80 -9.74 37.17
CA GLN A 127 -20.90 -9.33 38.57
C GLN A 127 -21.42 -7.89 38.67
N PRO A 128 -22.69 -7.65 39.03
CA PRO A 128 -22.98 -6.43 39.76
C PRO A 128 -22.25 -6.58 41.09
N PHE A 129 -21.22 -5.78 41.33
CA PHE A 129 -20.75 -5.59 42.70
C PHE A 129 -21.84 -4.81 43.44
N ALA A 130 -22.79 -5.55 44.00
CA ALA A 130 -23.60 -5.20 45.17
C ALA A 130 -23.62 -6.42 46.08
#